data_AF-A0A6G6J8M6-F1
#
_entry.id   AF-A0A6G6J8M6-F1
#
_cell.length_a   1.000
_cell.length_b   1.000
_cell.length_c   1.000
_cell.angle_alpha   90.00
_cell.angle_beta   90.00
_cell.angle_gamma   90.00
#
_symmetry.space_group_name_H-M   'P 1'
#
loop_
_entity.id
_entity.type
_entity.pdbx_description
1 polymer ?
#
loop_
_entity_poly.entity_id
_entity_poly.type
_entity_poly.pdbx_seq_one_letter_code
_entity_poly.pdbx_strand_id
1 'polypeptide(L)'
;MTSKANAVAFSRVLLSTLDDIKAAVHRRDKPAADLQFAFAMGLIGGATLSGGVHKEAGYELLDALEETRHLLREAFGEAPAGFDRLFEG
;
A
#
# COMPACT_ATOMS: atom_id res chain seq x y z
N MET A 1 19.51 -20.49 12.34
CA MET A 1 19.98 -19.09 12.46
C MET A 1 19.36 -18.11 11.45
N THR A 2 18.55 -18.57 10.48
CA THR A 2 18.04 -17.76 9.35
C THR A 2 16.74 -16.99 9.61
N SER A 3 15.93 -17.38 10.59
CA SER A 3 14.59 -16.79 10.81
C SER A 3 14.61 -15.32 11.26
N LYS A 4 15.49 -14.93 12.19
CA LYS A 4 15.51 -13.55 12.73
C LYS A 4 16.04 -12.52 11.72
N ALA A 5 17.05 -12.88 10.92
CA ALA A 5 17.58 -12.00 9.89
C ALA A 5 16.56 -11.72 8.78
N ASN A 6 15.82 -12.76 8.37
CA ASN A 6 14.76 -12.64 7.36
C ASN A 6 13.57 -11.82 7.88
N ALA A 7 13.19 -12.00 9.14
CA ALA A 7 12.15 -11.17 9.76
C ALA A 7 12.55 -9.69 9.82
N VAL A 8 13.79 -9.38 10.20
CA VAL A 8 14.31 -8.00 10.20
C VAL A 8 14.35 -7.41 8.80
N ALA A 9 14.79 -8.19 7.81
CA ALA A 9 14.81 -7.75 6.41
C ALA A 9 13.39 -7.47 5.91
N PHE A 10 12.44 -8.37 6.15
CA PHE A 10 11.03 -8.19 5.82
C PHE A 10 10.47 -6.90 6.44
N SER A 11 10.63 -6.71 7.76
CA SER A 11 10.12 -5.52 8.44
C SER A 11 10.74 -4.23 7.90
N ARG A 12 12.03 -4.23 7.58
CA ARG A 12 12.69 -3.05 6.98
C ARG A 12 12.15 -2.72 5.60
N VAL A 13 11.98 -3.71 4.75
CA VAL A 13 11.44 -3.50 3.40
C VAL A 13 9.99 -3.04 3.48
N LEU A 14 9.17 -3.68 4.33
CA LEU A 14 7.77 -3.28 4.51
C LEU A 14 7.66 -1.83 5.01
N LEU A 15 8.44 -1.43 6.01
CA LEU A 15 8.46 -0.05 6.50
C LEU A 15 8.85 0.94 5.40
N SER A 16 9.90 0.65 4.62
CA SER A 16 10.30 1.49 3.49
C SER A 16 9.18 1.63 2.46
N THR A 17 8.48 0.54 2.12
CA THR A 17 7.36 0.58 1.19
C THR A 17 6.20 1.42 1.72
N LEU A 18 5.91 1.36 3.02
CA LEU A 18 4.87 2.18 3.64
C LEU A 18 5.24 3.68 3.61
N ASP A 19 6.51 4.01 3.82
CA ASP A 19 7.01 5.38 3.67
C ASP A 19 6.90 5.86 2.21
N ASP A 20 7.18 5.00 1.24
CA ASP A 20 7.02 5.30 -0.19
C ASP A 20 5.56 5.51 -0.59
N ILE A 21 4.62 4.73 -0.04
CA ILE A 21 3.17 4.97 -0.19
C ILE A 21 2.82 6.36 0.31
N LYS A 22 3.25 6.69 1.54
CA LYS A 22 2.99 7.99 2.16
C LYS A 22 3.56 9.13 1.32
N ALA A 23 4.78 8.97 0.80
CA ALA A 23 5.42 9.97 -0.05
C ALA A 23 4.67 10.15 -1.39
N ALA A 24 4.23 9.06 -2.03
CA ALA A 24 3.43 9.11 -3.26
C ALA A 24 2.07 9.80 -3.04
N VAL A 25 1.40 9.50 -1.93
CA VAL A 25 0.17 10.17 -1.50
C VAL A 25 0.38 11.66 -1.32
N HIS A 26 1.43 12.08 -0.61
CA HIS A 26 1.74 13.49 -0.43
C HIS A 26 2.00 14.22 -1.76
N ARG A 27 2.60 13.55 -2.74
CA ARG A 27 2.82 14.09 -4.10
C ARG A 27 1.58 14.03 -4.99
N ARG A 28 0.45 13.48 -4.52
CA ARG A 28 -0.75 13.18 -5.32
C ARG A 28 -0.46 12.27 -6.52
N ASP A 29 0.54 11.41 -6.40
CA ASP A 29 0.99 10.50 -7.46
C ASP A 29 0.26 9.15 -7.31
N LYS A 30 -0.95 9.07 -7.88
CA LYS A 30 -1.81 7.89 -7.83
C LYS A 30 -1.16 6.65 -8.44
N PRO A 31 -0.51 6.69 -9.62
CA PRO A 31 0.20 5.54 -10.17
C PRO A 31 1.31 5.03 -9.25
N ALA A 32 2.13 5.93 -8.69
CA ALA A 32 3.18 5.51 -7.76
C ALA A 32 2.60 4.93 -6.47
N ALA A 33 1.53 5.52 -5.92
CA ALA A 33 0.88 4.98 -4.73
C ALA A 33 0.31 3.57 -4.99
N ASP A 34 -0.41 3.36 -6.10
CA ASP A 34 -0.96 2.06 -6.48
C ASP A 34 0.14 1.01 -6.68
N LEU A 35 1.29 1.38 -7.27
CA LEU A 35 2.45 0.49 -7.42
C LEU A 35 2.99 0.06 -6.05
N GLN A 36 3.15 0.99 -5.11
CA GLN A 36 3.68 0.68 -3.79
C GLN A 36 2.69 -0.12 -2.94
N PHE A 37 1.38 0.10 -3.09
CA PHE A 37 0.35 -0.76 -2.52
C PHE A 37 0.46 -2.20 -3.03
N ALA A 38 0.60 -2.39 -4.34
CA ALA A 38 0.77 -3.71 -4.93
C ALA A 38 2.04 -4.40 -4.42
N PHE A 39 3.13 -3.65 -4.26
CA PHE A 39 4.38 -4.17 -3.72
C PHE A 39 4.24 -4.60 -2.24
N ALA A 40 3.61 -3.77 -1.40
CA ALA A 40 3.33 -4.12 0.00
C ALA A 40 2.45 -5.36 0.13
N MET A 41 1.39 -5.47 -0.68
CA MET A 41 0.55 -6.68 -0.72
C MET A 41 1.36 -7.93 -1.09
N GLY A 42 2.23 -7.83 -2.10
CA GLY A 42 3.10 -8.92 -2.52
C GLY A 42 4.06 -9.37 -1.43
N LEU A 43 4.66 -8.43 -0.69
CA LEU A 43 5.54 -8.72 0.44
C LEU A 43 4.81 -9.45 1.57
N ILE A 44 3.67 -8.91 2.01
CA ILE A 44 2.88 -9.49 3.10
C ILE A 44 2.35 -10.86 2.68
N GLY A 45 1.78 -10.99 1.48
CA GLY A 45 1.29 -12.25 0.95
C GLY A 45 2.39 -13.30 0.82
N GLY A 46 3.55 -12.92 0.29
CA GLY A 46 4.71 -13.82 0.18
C GLY A 46 5.23 -14.28 1.54
N ALA A 47 5.34 -13.38 2.52
CA ALA A 47 5.76 -13.71 3.87
C ALA A 47 4.74 -14.63 4.58
N THR A 48 3.45 -14.42 4.33
CA THR A 48 2.36 -15.23 4.88
C THR A 48 2.36 -16.64 4.29
N LEU A 49 2.43 -16.76 2.96
CA LEU A 49 2.41 -18.05 2.27
C LEU A 49 3.66 -18.89 2.52
N SER A 50 4.80 -18.25 2.76
CA SER A 50 6.06 -18.93 3.10
C SER A 50 6.19 -19.30 4.59
N GLY A 51 5.23 -18.90 5.43
CA GLY A 51 5.27 -19.12 6.88
C GLY A 51 6.24 -18.19 7.62
N GLY A 52 6.72 -17.12 6.97
CA GLY A 52 7.52 -16.06 7.59
C GLY A 52 6.69 -15.13 8.49
N VAL A 53 5.37 -15.06 8.25
CA VAL A 53 4.38 -14.40 9.10
C VAL A 53 3.25 -15.38 9.38
N HIS A 54 2.69 -15.35 10.60
CA HIS A 54 1.55 -16.17 10.97
C HIS A 54 0.34 -15.81 10.09
N LYS A 55 -0.47 -16.78 9.67
CA LYS A 55 -1.53 -16.56 8.67
C LYS A 55 -2.48 -15.43 9.05
N GLU A 56 -2.99 -15.48 10.26
CA GLU A 56 -3.94 -14.52 10.85
C GLU A 56 -3.33 -13.11 10.87
N ALA A 57 -2.11 -12.97 11.37
CA ALA A 57 -1.39 -11.68 11.35
C ALA A 57 -1.13 -11.18 9.93
N GLY A 58 -0.86 -12.09 8.99
CA GLY A 58 -0.69 -11.78 7.57
C GLY A 58 -1.98 -11.23 6.94
N TYR A 59 -3.12 -11.86 7.23
CA TYR A 59 -4.43 -11.38 6.77
C TYR A 59 -4.82 -10.05 7.39
N GLU A 60 -4.61 -9.88 8.71
CA GLU A 60 -4.85 -8.59 9.39
C GLU A 60 -4.05 -7.44 8.74
N LEU A 61 -2.78 -7.70 8.39
CA LEU A 61 -1.95 -6.72 7.69
C LEU A 61 -2.45 -6.40 6.28
N LEU A 62 -2.95 -7.41 5.55
CA LEU A 62 -3.52 -7.22 4.21
C LEU A 62 -4.82 -6.42 4.27
N ASP A 63 -5.69 -6.72 5.23
CA ASP A 63 -6.96 -6.01 5.42
C ASP A 63 -6.72 -4.54 5.78
N ALA A 64 -5.79 -4.26 6.70
CA ALA A 64 -5.41 -2.88 7.05
C ALA A 64 -4.80 -2.11 5.87
N LEU A 65 -4.03 -2.79 5.01
CA LEU A 65 -3.45 -2.18 3.82
C LEU A 65 -4.52 -1.85 2.77
N GLU A 66 -5.50 -2.72 2.56
CA GLU A 66 -6.59 -2.48 1.62
C GLU A 66 -7.55 -1.39 2.13
N GLU A 67 -7.84 -1.34 3.44
CA GLU A 67 -8.58 -0.24 4.05
C GLU A 67 -7.87 1.11 3.83
N THR A 68 -6.55 1.14 4.08
CA THR A 68 -5.72 2.32 3.84
C THR A 68 -5.77 2.76 2.36
N ARG A 69 -5.70 1.79 1.43
CA ARG A 69 -5.81 2.06 -0.01
C ARG A 69 -7.18 2.62 -0.38
N HIS A 70 -8.25 2.10 0.19
CA HIS A 70 -9.61 2.58 -0.07
C HIS A 70 -9.78 4.04 0.36
N LEU A 71 -9.42 4.35 1.62
CA LEU A 71 -9.47 5.72 2.16
C LEU A 71 -8.64 6.70 1.33
N LEU A 72 -7.46 6.26 0.87
CA LEU A 72 -6.59 7.10 0.05
C LEU A 72 -7.13 7.30 -1.37
N ARG A 73 -7.74 6.28 -1.98
CA ARG A 73 -8.38 6.41 -3.30
C ARG A 73 -9.56 7.38 -3.28
N GLU A 74 -10.35 7.37 -2.22
CA GLU A 74 -11.39 8.39 -2.01
C GLU A 74 -10.77 9.78 -1.87
N ALA A 75 -9.66 9.92 -1.13
CA ALA A 75 -8.94 11.19 -0.98
C ALA A 75 -8.22 11.67 -2.26
N PHE A 76 -7.81 10.75 -3.14
CA PHE A 76 -7.29 11.05 -4.48
C PHE A 76 -8.38 11.50 -5.46
N GLY A 77 -9.64 11.57 -5.03
CA GLY A 77 -10.83 11.89 -5.83
C GLY A 77 -10.53 12.74 -7.07
N GLU A 78 -10.78 12.14 -8.23
CA GLU A 78 -10.89 12.85 -9.50
C GLU A 78 -12.00 13.89 -9.37
N ALA A 79 -11.77 15.10 -9.88
CA ALA A 79 -12.85 16.07 -10.00
C ALA A 79 -14.03 15.40 -10.72
N PRO A 80 -15.28 15.54 -10.23
CA PRO A 80 -16.41 14.86 -10.84
C PRO A 80 -16.43 15.14 -12.34
N ALA A 81 -16.60 14.09 -13.15
CA ALA A 81 -16.68 14.21 -14.61
C ALA A 81 -17.78 15.24 -14.96
N GLY A 82 -17.36 16.46 -15.32
CA GLY A 82 -18.24 17.62 -15.43
C GLY A 82 -17.73 18.90 -14.76
N PHE A 83 -16.67 18.86 -13.95
CA PHE A 83 -16.05 20.08 -13.40
C PHE A 83 -15.54 21.00 -14.53
N ASP A 84 -14.98 20.44 -15.60
CA ASP A 84 -14.52 21.20 -16.77
C ASP A 84 -15.68 21.80 -17.59
N ARG A 85 -16.88 21.20 -17.55
CA ARG A 85 -18.07 21.76 -18.22
C ARG A 85 -18.61 23.03 -17.57
N LEU A 86 -18.11 23.41 -16.39
CA LEU A 86 -18.45 24.69 -15.74
C LEU A 86 -17.55 25.85 -16.22
N PHE A 87 -16.47 25.55 -16.95
CA PHE A 87 -15.51 26.52 -17.46
C PHE A 87 -15.42 26.56 -18.99
N GLU A 88 -16.10 25.65 -19.69
CA GLU A 88 -16.39 25.74 -21.12
C GLU A 88 -17.58 26.67 -21.35
N GLY A 89 -17.33 27.98 -21.24
CA GLY A 89 -18.20 29.04 -21.76
C GLY A 89 -18.06 29.22 -23.26
#